data_AF-A0A932L3H6-F1
#
_entry.id   AF-A0A932L3H6-F1
#
_cell.length_a   1.000
_cell.length_b   1.000
_cell.length_c   1.000
_cell.angle_alpha   90.00
_cell.angle_beta   90.00
_cell.angle_gamma   90.00
#
_symmetry.space_group_name_H-M   'P 1'
#
loop_
_entity.id
_entity.type
_entity.pdbx_description
1 polymer ?
#
loop_
_entity_poly.entity_id
_entity_poly.type
_entity_poly.pdbx_seq_one_letter_code
_entity_poly.pdbx_strand_id
1 'polypeptide(L)'
;MRKAVEPDGTQQEMTSALEGWDKATGAERDWLEANRESVEITLRATQHAACVFHDPREMTLQTVLNDVQATRDLGRLLVLDARRLESEGELDAALEHYLATLRMAQHVAARGSQMQLFVGIALEALVDDMMPRWAAHREQTPERIRHAIRKIQGLAEHAPGRSDAAVVEYLILRRLLLGDWSLLASVSDDQIAQIILWIMDRWMPWERQRSLRLLDVLIAEDLARSDSFQKALAAGQAVPYSRLSSWGIGPQGENGKWLQTTVVLRLHYPALAYSAEAITRSVTRQRALLLILALKGWQIEHGELPSSLDDLVGSYFSGLPTDPYSGGQFGYLPRGFEGPVEAGSRNQIGLPSEAIIEPGQPVIWSTLGLYGGLTRSGRGDDKGRPLLFLNGWPFVIP
;
A
#
# COMPACT_ATOMS: atom_id res chain seq x y z
N MET A 1 -22.19 8.61 -0.93
CA MET A 1 -21.48 8.93 -2.20
C MET A 1 -22.40 8.61 -3.37
N ARG A 2 -22.52 9.48 -4.38
CA ARG A 2 -23.04 9.03 -5.69
C ARG A 2 -22.03 7.99 -6.21
N LYS A 3 -22.52 6.83 -6.66
CA LYS A 3 -21.65 5.79 -7.24
C LYS A 3 -21.09 6.34 -8.56
N ALA A 4 -19.79 6.20 -8.78
CA ALA A 4 -19.18 6.49 -10.07
C ALA A 4 -19.86 5.64 -11.15
N VAL A 5 -19.99 6.18 -12.36
CA VAL A 5 -20.44 5.39 -13.51
C VAL A 5 -19.42 4.27 -13.69
N GLU A 6 -19.89 3.02 -13.71
CA GLU A 6 -19.02 1.86 -13.90
C GLU A 6 -18.41 1.91 -15.31
N PRO A 7 -17.14 1.52 -15.48
CA PRO A 7 -16.51 1.50 -16.79
C PRO A 7 -17.16 0.44 -17.69
N ASP A 8 -17.44 0.81 -18.94
CA ASP A 8 -17.80 -0.13 -20.01
C ASP A 8 -16.51 -0.88 -20.45
N GLY A 9 -16.07 -1.85 -19.65
CA GLY A 9 -14.86 -2.64 -19.92
C GLY A 9 -14.41 -3.49 -18.73
N THR A 10 -13.56 -4.48 -18.99
CA THR A 10 -12.92 -5.25 -17.92
C THR A 10 -11.88 -4.39 -17.19
N GLN A 11 -11.71 -4.55 -15.87
CA GLN A 11 -10.69 -3.81 -15.10
C GLN A 11 -9.26 -3.92 -15.67
N GLN A 12 -9.00 -4.95 -16.48
CA GLN A 12 -7.71 -5.21 -17.12
C GLN A 12 -7.45 -4.29 -18.33
N GLU A 13 -8.49 -3.73 -18.95
CA GLU A 13 -8.41 -2.80 -20.08
C GLU A 13 -8.07 -1.36 -19.65
N MET A 14 -8.17 -1.04 -18.36
CA MET A 14 -8.01 0.32 -17.82
C MET A 14 -6.59 0.64 -17.33
N THR A 15 -5.58 0.19 -18.07
CA THR A 15 -4.17 0.39 -17.70
C THR A 15 -3.38 1.21 -18.71
N SER A 16 -3.93 1.45 -19.91
CA SER A 16 -3.20 2.10 -21.00
C SER A 16 -2.93 3.58 -20.69
N ALA A 17 -3.88 4.29 -20.09
CA ALA A 17 -3.68 5.67 -19.68
C ALA A 17 -2.63 5.84 -18.55
N LEU A 18 -2.39 4.80 -17.75
CA LEU A 18 -1.32 4.81 -16.74
C LEU A 18 0.07 4.76 -17.42
N GLU A 19 0.18 4.14 -18.59
CA GLU A 19 1.41 4.16 -19.38
C GLU A 19 1.71 5.54 -19.97
N GLY A 20 0.67 6.32 -20.27
CA GLY A 20 0.73 7.65 -20.87
C GLY A 20 -0.66 8.08 -21.35
N TRP A 21 -1.03 9.35 -21.18
CA TRP A 21 -2.36 9.81 -21.58
C TRP A 21 -2.59 9.77 -23.09
N ASP A 22 -1.52 9.88 -23.87
CA ASP A 22 -1.51 9.65 -25.32
C ASP A 22 -1.95 8.23 -25.70
N LYS A 23 -1.71 7.25 -24.82
CA LYS A 23 -2.14 5.85 -24.97
C LYS A 23 -3.53 5.58 -24.38
N ALA A 24 -4.17 6.56 -23.74
CA ALA A 24 -5.49 6.38 -23.15
C ALA A 24 -6.52 5.98 -24.21
N THR A 25 -7.20 4.85 -23.97
CA THR A 25 -8.27 4.33 -24.82
C THR A 25 -9.49 5.28 -24.83
N GLY A 26 -10.36 5.15 -25.83
CA GLY A 26 -11.64 5.88 -25.86
C GLY A 26 -12.46 5.64 -24.59
N ALA A 27 -12.54 4.38 -24.13
CA ALA A 27 -13.25 4.00 -22.92
C ALA A 27 -12.69 4.67 -21.65
N GLU A 28 -11.36 4.78 -21.50
CA GLU A 28 -10.76 5.48 -20.35
C GLU A 28 -11.06 6.98 -20.38
N ARG A 29 -11.05 7.61 -21.56
CA ARG A 29 -11.37 9.02 -21.74
C ARG A 29 -12.84 9.30 -21.44
N ASP A 30 -13.73 8.47 -21.98
CA ASP A 30 -15.18 8.58 -21.77
C ASP A 30 -15.54 8.33 -20.30
N TRP A 31 -14.87 7.36 -19.65
CA TRP A 31 -15.07 7.09 -18.23
C TRP A 31 -14.65 8.25 -17.34
N LEU A 32 -13.49 8.87 -17.62
CA LEU A 32 -13.06 10.07 -16.90
C LEU A 32 -14.05 11.22 -17.09
N GLU A 33 -14.49 11.45 -18.33
CA GLU A 33 -15.40 12.54 -18.65
C GLU A 33 -16.78 12.35 -18.01
N ALA A 34 -17.33 11.13 -18.05
CA ALA A 34 -18.60 10.79 -17.40
C ALA A 34 -18.56 10.97 -15.86
N ASN A 35 -17.36 11.01 -15.26
CA ASN A 35 -17.16 11.10 -13.82
C ASN A 35 -16.49 12.41 -13.35
N ARG A 36 -16.43 13.46 -14.19
CA ARG A 36 -15.87 14.77 -13.83
C ARG A 36 -16.41 15.35 -12.52
N GLU A 37 -17.73 15.33 -12.36
CA GLU A 37 -18.39 15.81 -11.13
C GLU A 37 -17.90 15.03 -9.90
N SER A 38 -17.76 13.70 -10.02
CA SER A 38 -17.27 12.83 -8.95
C SER A 38 -15.81 13.15 -8.58
N VAL A 39 -14.96 13.43 -9.57
CA VAL A 39 -13.57 13.86 -9.35
C VAL A 39 -13.54 15.18 -8.57
N GLU A 40 -14.31 16.19 -8.99
CA GLU A 40 -14.36 17.49 -8.30
C GLU A 40 -14.90 17.41 -6.87
N ILE A 41 -15.95 16.61 -6.64
CA ILE A 41 -16.47 16.35 -5.30
C ILE A 41 -15.40 15.65 -4.45
N THR A 42 -14.69 14.68 -5.01
CA THR A 42 -13.65 13.93 -4.30
C THR A 42 -12.48 14.83 -3.94
N LEU A 43 -12.01 15.69 -4.85
CA LEU A 43 -10.96 16.67 -4.57
C LEU A 43 -11.32 17.54 -3.36
N ARG A 44 -12.53 18.09 -3.31
CA ARG A 44 -13.02 18.87 -2.17
C ARG A 44 -13.12 18.03 -0.90
N ALA A 45 -13.66 16.81 -1.01
CA ALA A 45 -13.82 15.92 0.13
C ALA A 45 -12.48 15.53 0.77
N THR A 46 -11.42 15.34 -0.04
CA THR A 46 -10.09 14.99 0.47
C THR A 46 -9.40 16.12 1.24
N GLN A 47 -9.91 17.37 1.16
CA GLN A 47 -9.38 18.49 1.94
C GLN A 47 -9.88 18.53 3.38
N HIS A 48 -10.88 17.71 3.73
CA HIS A 48 -11.30 17.59 5.12
C HIS A 48 -10.18 16.95 5.96
N ALA A 49 -10.04 17.39 7.21
CA ALA A 49 -8.99 16.90 8.10
C ALA A 49 -9.17 15.43 8.53
N ALA A 50 -10.41 14.93 8.46
CA ALA A 50 -10.73 13.54 8.79
C ALA A 50 -12.01 13.10 8.07
N CYS A 51 -12.11 11.80 7.82
CA CYS A 51 -13.29 11.14 7.28
C CYS A 51 -13.59 9.88 8.10
N VAL A 52 -14.88 9.54 8.21
CA VAL A 52 -15.36 8.26 8.71
C VAL A 52 -16.43 7.80 7.74
N PHE A 53 -16.18 6.71 7.02
CA PHE A 53 -17.10 6.21 6.00
C PHE A 53 -18.37 5.61 6.63
N HIS A 54 -18.21 4.86 7.71
CA HIS A 54 -19.30 4.23 8.47
C HIS A 54 -19.00 4.20 9.95
N ASP A 55 -20.05 4.12 10.77
CA ASP A 55 -19.91 3.75 12.17
C ASP A 55 -19.48 2.26 12.25
N PRO A 56 -18.35 1.91 12.89
CA PRO A 56 -17.92 0.51 13.05
C PRO A 56 -18.96 -0.41 13.70
N ARG A 57 -19.90 0.17 14.47
CA ARG A 57 -21.01 -0.56 15.10
C ARG A 57 -22.13 -0.92 14.14
N GLU A 58 -22.20 -0.27 12.98
CA GLU A 58 -23.19 -0.49 11.93
C GLU A 58 -22.57 -1.13 10.68
N MET A 59 -21.23 -1.17 10.59
CA MET A 59 -20.52 -1.80 9.49
C MET A 59 -20.91 -3.27 9.31
N THR A 60 -21.05 -3.64 8.04
CA THR A 60 -21.19 -5.01 7.51
C THR A 60 -20.11 -5.26 6.46
N LEU A 61 -19.84 -6.51 6.08
CA LEU A 61 -18.90 -6.74 4.97
C LEU A 61 -19.43 -6.13 3.67
N GLN A 62 -20.74 -6.14 3.41
CA GLN A 62 -21.28 -5.56 2.18
C GLN A 62 -21.02 -4.04 2.10
N THR A 63 -21.21 -3.31 3.19
CA THR A 63 -20.88 -1.87 3.24
C THR A 63 -19.38 -1.66 3.02
N VAL A 64 -18.53 -2.50 3.63
CA VAL A 64 -17.08 -2.45 3.40
C VAL A 64 -16.74 -2.70 1.93
N LEU A 65 -17.29 -3.74 1.32
CA LEU A 65 -17.04 -4.12 -0.08
C LEU A 65 -17.46 -3.02 -1.06
N ASN A 66 -18.61 -2.40 -0.83
CA ASN A 66 -19.08 -1.29 -1.65
C ASN A 66 -18.14 -0.08 -1.55
N ASP A 67 -17.71 0.27 -0.34
CA ASP A 67 -16.80 1.39 -0.12
C ASP A 67 -15.43 1.16 -0.76
N VAL A 68 -14.86 -0.03 -0.58
CA VAL A 68 -13.53 -0.33 -1.12
C VAL A 68 -13.53 -0.34 -2.65
N GLN A 69 -14.61 -0.79 -3.29
CA GLN A 69 -14.76 -0.72 -4.73
C GLN A 69 -14.88 0.74 -5.19
N ALA A 70 -15.82 1.50 -4.61
CA ALA A 70 -16.01 2.90 -4.96
C ALA A 70 -14.74 3.74 -4.75
N THR A 71 -14.00 3.49 -3.67
CA THR A 71 -12.76 4.20 -3.35
C THR A 71 -11.62 3.85 -4.32
N ARG A 72 -11.53 2.59 -4.77
CA ARG A 72 -10.57 2.19 -5.82
C ARG A 72 -10.87 2.89 -7.13
N ASP A 73 -12.14 2.94 -7.52
CA ASP A 73 -12.56 3.56 -8.77
C ASP A 73 -12.31 5.07 -8.76
N LEU A 74 -12.65 5.76 -7.66
CA LEU A 74 -12.35 7.18 -7.48
C LEU A 74 -10.84 7.46 -7.48
N GLY A 75 -10.04 6.58 -6.86
CA GLY A 75 -8.58 6.73 -6.84
C GLY A 75 -7.96 6.57 -8.22
N ARG A 76 -8.47 5.63 -9.01
CA ARG A 76 -8.10 5.47 -10.41
C ARG A 76 -8.49 6.70 -11.23
N LEU A 77 -9.72 7.22 -11.08
CA LEU A 77 -10.15 8.44 -11.77
C LEU A 77 -9.27 9.65 -11.46
N LEU A 78 -8.91 9.87 -10.19
CA LEU A 78 -8.00 10.95 -9.79
C LEU A 78 -6.62 10.80 -10.45
N VAL A 79 -6.06 9.59 -10.47
CA VAL A 79 -4.77 9.32 -11.11
C VAL A 79 -4.86 9.48 -12.62
N LEU A 80 -5.93 9.01 -13.26
CA LEU A 80 -6.17 9.23 -14.69
C LEU A 80 -6.24 10.71 -15.04
N ASP A 81 -6.96 11.51 -14.25
CA ASP A 81 -7.03 12.96 -14.48
C ASP A 81 -5.67 13.64 -14.26
N ALA A 82 -4.89 13.18 -13.28
CA ALA A 82 -3.52 13.63 -13.09
C ALA A 82 -2.65 13.36 -14.34
N ARG A 83 -2.76 12.16 -14.94
CA ARG A 83 -2.04 11.82 -16.19
C ARG A 83 -2.47 12.69 -17.36
N ARG A 84 -3.76 13.02 -17.46
CA ARG A 84 -4.27 13.96 -18.47
C ARG A 84 -3.66 15.36 -18.26
N LEU A 85 -3.73 15.89 -17.04
CA LEU A 85 -3.17 17.20 -16.69
C LEU A 85 -1.66 17.29 -16.94
N GLU A 86 -0.91 16.21 -16.67
CA GLU A 86 0.50 16.13 -17.05
C GLU A 86 0.72 16.31 -18.55
N SER A 87 -0.08 15.63 -19.38
CA SER A 87 0.04 15.73 -20.84
C SER A 87 -0.31 17.12 -21.38
N GLU A 88 -1.08 17.90 -20.60
CA GLU A 88 -1.45 19.29 -20.89
C GLU A 88 -0.42 20.29 -20.34
N GLY A 89 0.61 19.85 -19.61
CA GLY A 89 1.62 20.71 -18.97
C GLY A 89 1.18 21.29 -17.62
N GLU A 90 -0.01 20.94 -17.13
CA GLU A 90 -0.61 21.43 -15.88
C GLU A 90 -0.08 20.68 -14.65
N LEU A 91 1.25 20.70 -14.46
CA LEU A 91 1.95 19.84 -13.48
C LEU A 91 1.56 20.09 -12.03
N ASP A 92 1.23 21.33 -11.65
CA ASP A 92 0.81 21.67 -10.29
C ASP A 92 -0.62 21.15 -10.00
N ALA A 93 -1.50 21.21 -11.00
CA ALA A 93 -2.84 20.62 -10.91
C ALA A 93 -2.75 19.09 -10.86
N ALA A 94 -1.89 18.46 -11.67
CA ALA A 94 -1.63 17.03 -11.62
C ALA A 94 -1.12 16.59 -10.23
N LEU A 95 -0.18 17.35 -9.65
CA LEU A 95 0.32 17.09 -8.31
C LEU A 95 -0.81 17.10 -7.27
N GLU A 96 -1.74 18.06 -7.35
CA GLU A 96 -2.86 18.13 -6.42
C GLU A 96 -3.78 16.89 -6.50
N HIS A 97 -3.94 16.28 -7.68
CA HIS A 97 -4.71 15.04 -7.84
C HIS A 97 -3.99 13.82 -7.24
N TYR A 98 -2.66 13.75 -7.36
CA TYR A 98 -1.86 12.75 -6.66
C TYR A 98 -1.95 12.92 -5.15
N LEU A 99 -1.83 14.14 -4.64
CA LEU A 99 -1.98 14.44 -3.21
C LEU A 99 -3.40 14.13 -2.71
N ALA A 100 -4.44 14.38 -3.52
CA ALA A 100 -5.81 14.02 -3.20
C ALA A 100 -5.99 12.50 -3.10
N THR A 101 -5.35 11.74 -3.99
CA THR A 101 -5.35 10.27 -3.91
C THR A 101 -4.69 9.78 -2.63
N LEU A 102 -3.56 10.37 -2.22
CA LEU A 102 -2.89 10.05 -0.95
C LEU A 102 -3.75 10.40 0.27
N ARG A 103 -4.40 11.57 0.29
CA ARG A 103 -5.34 11.94 1.37
C ARG A 103 -6.54 11.00 1.43
N MET A 104 -7.08 10.61 0.28
CA MET A 104 -8.16 9.62 0.22
C MET A 104 -7.71 8.25 0.74
N ALA A 105 -6.49 7.82 0.40
CA ALA A 105 -5.90 6.59 0.91
C ALA A 105 -5.80 6.61 2.46
N GLN A 106 -5.43 7.76 3.04
CA GLN A 106 -5.44 7.95 4.49
C GLN A 106 -6.85 7.94 5.06
N HIS A 107 -7.81 8.60 4.41
CA HIS A 107 -9.21 8.64 4.85
C HIS A 107 -9.87 7.26 4.87
N VAL A 108 -9.62 6.42 3.86
CA VAL A 108 -10.19 5.07 3.82
C VAL A 108 -9.49 4.14 4.83
N ALA A 109 -8.18 4.30 5.03
CA ALA A 109 -7.44 3.52 6.02
C ALA A 109 -7.76 3.96 7.47
N ALA A 110 -8.06 5.24 7.69
CA ALA A 110 -8.44 5.78 8.99
C ALA A 110 -9.75 5.16 9.45
N ARG A 111 -9.77 4.55 10.64
CA ARG A 111 -11.02 4.04 11.26
C ARG A 111 -11.82 3.08 10.37
N GLY A 112 -11.17 2.47 9.38
CA GLY A 112 -11.75 1.48 8.49
C GLY A 112 -11.43 0.06 8.93
N SER A 113 -12.07 -0.92 8.30
CA SER A 113 -11.71 -2.34 8.41
C SER A 113 -10.35 -2.62 7.79
N GLN A 114 -9.86 -3.85 7.92
CA GLN A 114 -8.60 -4.23 7.32
C GLN A 114 -8.63 -4.17 5.79
N MET A 115 -9.77 -4.49 5.17
CA MET A 115 -9.92 -4.36 3.72
C MET A 115 -9.76 -2.91 3.27
N GLN A 116 -10.30 -1.97 4.04
CA GLN A 116 -10.17 -0.54 3.78
C GLN A 116 -8.73 -0.06 3.97
N LEU A 117 -8.00 -0.56 4.98
CA LEU A 117 -6.56 -0.34 5.11
C LEU A 117 -5.77 -0.82 3.88
N PHE A 118 -6.05 -2.03 3.39
CA PHE A 118 -5.36 -2.56 2.20
C PHE A 118 -5.69 -1.79 0.93
N VAL A 119 -6.91 -1.27 0.81
CA VAL A 119 -7.28 -0.36 -0.28
C VAL A 119 -6.53 0.95 -0.19
N GLY A 120 -6.39 1.53 1.00
CA GLY A 120 -5.53 2.70 1.20
C GLY A 120 -4.10 2.44 0.75
N ILE A 121 -3.50 1.32 1.18
CA ILE A 121 -2.14 0.91 0.76
C ILE A 121 -2.05 0.71 -0.77
N ALA A 122 -3.08 0.16 -1.41
CA ALA A 122 -3.11 -0.01 -2.86
C ALA A 122 -3.17 1.33 -3.59
N LEU A 123 -3.92 2.32 -3.07
CA LEU A 123 -3.96 3.67 -3.61
C LEU A 123 -2.64 4.42 -3.41
N GLU A 124 -1.99 4.29 -2.25
CA GLU A 124 -0.64 4.80 -2.03
C GLU A 124 0.33 4.23 -3.08
N ALA A 125 0.31 2.91 -3.27
CA ALA A 125 1.17 2.23 -4.23
C ALA A 125 0.94 2.71 -5.67
N LEU A 126 -0.31 2.99 -6.06
CA LEU A 126 -0.65 3.54 -7.36
C LEU A 126 -0.01 4.93 -7.58
N VAL A 127 -0.03 5.80 -6.55
CA VAL A 127 0.63 7.12 -6.63
C VAL A 127 2.15 6.96 -6.67
N ASP A 128 2.72 6.06 -5.86
CA ASP A 128 4.15 5.76 -5.85
C ASP A 128 4.68 5.33 -7.23
N ASP A 129 3.87 4.59 -8.00
CA ASP A 129 4.25 4.15 -9.35
C ASP A 129 4.18 5.28 -10.39
N MET A 130 3.29 6.27 -10.20
CA MET A 130 3.04 7.34 -11.18
C MET A 130 3.90 8.58 -10.96
N MET A 131 4.13 8.97 -9.71
CA MET A 131 4.87 10.18 -9.36
C MET A 131 6.31 10.27 -9.91
N PRO A 132 7.08 9.17 -10.07
CA PRO A 132 8.38 9.23 -10.75
C PRO A 132 8.27 9.76 -12.19
N ARG A 133 7.17 9.46 -12.90
CA ARG A 133 6.93 9.94 -14.27
C ARG A 133 6.59 11.43 -14.27
N TRP A 134 5.73 11.86 -13.34
CA TRP A 134 5.45 13.29 -13.12
C TRP A 134 6.74 14.08 -12.84
N ALA A 135 7.64 13.53 -12.02
CA ALA A 135 8.94 14.15 -11.75
C ALA A 135 9.87 14.17 -12.97
N ALA A 136 9.72 13.21 -13.88
CA ALA A 136 10.48 13.14 -15.12
C ALA A 136 9.95 14.04 -16.25
N HIS A 137 8.85 14.77 -16.02
CA HIS A 137 8.31 15.68 -17.03
C HIS A 137 9.33 16.77 -17.42
N ARG A 138 9.40 17.10 -18.71
CA ARG A 138 10.40 18.05 -19.27
C ARG A 138 10.29 19.48 -18.72
N GLU A 139 9.09 19.89 -18.31
CA GLU A 139 8.80 21.22 -17.74
C GLU A 139 8.90 21.22 -16.20
N GLN A 140 9.50 20.17 -15.63
CA GLN A 140 9.65 20.06 -14.20
C GLN A 140 10.75 20.99 -13.67
N THR A 141 10.58 21.49 -12.44
CA THR A 141 11.57 22.33 -11.77
C THR A 141 12.00 21.73 -10.42
N PRO A 142 13.21 22.03 -9.94
CA PRO A 142 13.66 21.63 -8.60
C PRO A 142 12.72 22.14 -7.50
N GLU A 143 12.19 23.35 -7.63
CA GLU A 143 11.28 23.98 -6.66
C GLU A 143 9.96 23.22 -6.54
N ARG A 144 9.38 22.81 -7.67
CA ARG A 144 8.13 22.02 -7.69
C ARG A 144 8.34 20.63 -7.09
N ILE A 145 9.47 20.00 -7.36
CA ILE A 145 9.85 18.72 -6.73
C ILE A 145 10.00 18.89 -5.21
N ARG A 146 10.73 19.91 -4.74
CA ARG A 146 10.86 20.20 -3.30
C ARG A 146 9.49 20.50 -2.67
N HIS A 147 8.60 21.17 -3.39
CA HIS A 147 7.22 21.39 -2.94
C HIS A 147 6.45 20.08 -2.76
N ALA A 148 6.50 19.19 -3.76
CA ALA A 148 5.86 17.86 -3.69
C ALA A 148 6.41 17.02 -2.52
N ILE A 149 7.74 16.98 -2.33
CA ILE A 149 8.38 16.28 -1.21
C ILE A 149 7.84 16.78 0.13
N ARG A 150 7.80 18.10 0.35
CA ARG A 150 7.27 18.67 1.59
C ARG A 150 5.80 18.32 1.81
N LYS A 151 4.98 18.35 0.75
CA LYS A 151 3.56 17.99 0.83
C LYS A 151 3.37 16.52 1.19
N ILE A 152 4.10 15.61 0.55
CA ILE A 152 4.02 14.17 0.82
C ILE A 152 4.53 13.85 2.23
N GLN A 153 5.63 14.47 2.67
CA GLN A 153 6.12 14.34 4.05
C GLN A 153 5.10 14.83 5.06
N GLY A 154 4.50 16.01 4.83
CA GLY A 154 3.45 16.54 5.70
C GLY A 154 2.23 15.62 5.79
N LEU A 155 1.84 14.97 4.68
CA LEU A 155 0.79 13.94 4.72
C LEU A 155 1.22 12.72 5.54
N ALA A 156 2.46 12.24 5.37
CA ALA A 156 2.96 11.08 6.10
C ALA A 156 3.04 11.32 7.63
N GLU A 157 3.43 12.51 8.05
CA GLU A 157 3.51 12.91 9.46
C GLU A 157 2.14 12.91 10.16
N HIS A 158 1.07 13.22 9.42
CA HIS A 158 -0.30 13.26 9.94
C HIS A 158 -1.10 11.99 9.60
N ALA A 159 -0.44 10.94 9.09
CA ALA A 159 -1.12 9.71 8.74
C ALA A 159 -1.76 9.09 10.00
N PRO A 160 -3.02 8.63 9.92
CA PRO A 160 -3.70 8.00 11.04
C PRO A 160 -2.94 6.76 11.50
N GLY A 161 -3.04 6.48 12.81
CA GLY A 161 -2.54 5.23 13.36
C GLY A 161 -3.20 4.04 12.66
N ARG A 162 -2.39 3.12 12.14
CA ARG A 162 -2.87 1.95 11.41
C ARG A 162 -3.41 0.82 12.32
N SER A 163 -3.47 1.07 13.63
CA SER A 163 -4.09 0.19 14.63
C SER A 163 -5.61 0.22 14.61
N ASP A 164 -6.21 1.26 14.03
CA ASP A 164 -7.67 1.41 13.96
C ASP A 164 -8.34 0.23 13.26
N ALA A 165 -7.68 -0.33 12.23
CA ALA A 165 -8.18 -1.51 11.53
C ALA A 165 -8.36 -2.71 12.44
N ALA A 166 -7.41 -2.96 13.35
CA ALA A 166 -7.54 -4.05 14.33
C ALA A 166 -8.72 -3.82 15.29
N VAL A 167 -8.98 -2.57 15.68
CA VAL A 167 -10.12 -2.21 16.54
C VAL A 167 -11.45 -2.42 15.80
N VAL A 168 -11.55 -1.99 14.54
CA VAL A 168 -12.77 -2.17 13.74
C VAL A 168 -13.07 -3.65 13.53
N GLU A 169 -12.05 -4.44 13.19
CA GLU A 169 -12.19 -5.88 13.01
C GLU A 169 -12.58 -6.59 14.32
N TYR A 170 -12.02 -6.16 15.44
CA TYR A 170 -12.47 -6.62 16.76
C TYR A 170 -13.95 -6.39 16.99
N LEU A 171 -14.46 -5.20 16.68
CA LEU A 171 -15.87 -4.86 16.87
C LEU A 171 -16.77 -5.70 15.96
N ILE A 172 -16.40 -5.88 14.69
CA ILE A 172 -17.14 -6.70 13.72
C ILE A 172 -17.17 -8.16 14.19
N LEU A 173 -16.02 -8.76 14.49
CA LEU A 173 -15.93 -10.16 14.91
C LEU A 173 -16.61 -10.40 16.26
N ARG A 174 -16.50 -9.45 17.20
CA ARG A 174 -17.17 -9.56 18.50
C ARG A 174 -18.69 -9.49 18.35
N ARG A 175 -19.23 -8.64 17.47
CA ARG A 175 -20.67 -8.60 17.16
C ARG A 175 -21.15 -9.93 16.58
N LEU A 176 -20.42 -10.47 15.59
CA LEU A 176 -20.70 -11.78 15.02
C LEU A 176 -20.74 -12.87 16.11
N LEU A 177 -19.69 -12.94 16.94
CA LEU A 177 -19.61 -13.88 18.06
C LEU A 177 -20.66 -13.63 19.15
N LEU A 178 -21.26 -12.44 19.20
CA LEU A 178 -22.33 -12.13 20.14
C LEU A 178 -23.74 -12.44 19.59
N GLY A 179 -23.83 -12.96 18.37
CA GLY A 179 -25.09 -13.39 17.74
C GLY A 179 -25.68 -12.37 16.76
N ASP A 180 -24.90 -11.39 16.31
CA ASP A 180 -25.31 -10.52 15.19
C ASP A 180 -25.16 -11.25 13.85
N TRP A 181 -26.14 -12.09 13.55
CA TRP A 181 -26.17 -12.94 12.36
C TRP A 181 -26.36 -12.18 11.05
N SER A 182 -26.69 -10.89 11.09
CA SER A 182 -26.69 -10.06 9.87
C SER A 182 -25.30 -10.04 9.21
N LEU A 183 -24.25 -10.26 10.01
CA LEU A 183 -22.87 -10.37 9.56
C LEU A 183 -22.53 -11.76 8.99
N LEU A 184 -23.36 -12.78 9.16
CA LEU A 184 -23.02 -14.16 8.76
C LEU A 184 -22.91 -14.33 7.24
N ALA A 185 -23.87 -13.75 6.50
CA ALA A 185 -23.80 -13.68 5.04
C ALA A 185 -22.59 -12.86 4.56
N SER A 186 -22.07 -12.02 5.45
CA SER A 186 -20.95 -11.13 5.25
C SER A 186 -19.62 -11.77 5.65
N VAL A 187 -19.60 -13.05 5.99
CA VAL A 187 -18.44 -13.71 6.62
C VAL A 187 -17.98 -14.89 5.78
N SER A 188 -18.89 -15.54 5.07
CA SER A 188 -18.57 -16.60 4.12
C SER A 188 -19.69 -16.76 3.10
N ASP A 189 -19.36 -16.81 1.81
CA ASP A 189 -20.31 -17.22 0.77
C ASP A 189 -20.57 -18.74 0.78
N ASP A 190 -19.72 -19.50 1.49
CA ASP A 190 -19.91 -20.94 1.69
C ASP A 190 -21.02 -21.18 2.73
N GLN A 191 -22.15 -21.72 2.24
CA GLN A 191 -23.30 -22.12 3.04
C GLN A 191 -22.93 -23.12 4.15
N ILE A 192 -21.95 -23.99 3.92
CA ILE A 192 -21.51 -24.98 4.92
C ILE A 192 -20.89 -24.26 6.11
N ALA A 193 -19.99 -23.30 5.86
CA ALA A 193 -19.41 -22.48 6.92
C ALA A 193 -20.50 -21.72 7.71
N GLN A 194 -21.49 -21.12 7.02
CA GLN A 194 -22.60 -20.44 7.69
C GLN A 194 -23.40 -21.40 8.60
N ILE A 195 -23.71 -22.60 8.13
CA ILE A 195 -24.41 -23.64 8.93
C ILE A 195 -23.56 -24.03 10.15
N ILE A 196 -22.26 -24.24 9.97
CA ILE A 196 -21.35 -24.60 11.08
C ILE A 196 -21.37 -23.50 12.15
N LEU A 197 -21.23 -22.23 11.74
CA LEU A 197 -21.26 -21.09 12.66
C LEU A 197 -22.59 -21.02 13.42
N TRP A 198 -23.72 -21.23 12.72
CA TRP A 198 -25.04 -21.28 13.34
C TRP A 198 -25.17 -22.41 14.38
N ILE A 199 -24.72 -23.62 14.06
CA ILE A 199 -24.71 -24.77 15.00
C ILE A 199 -23.82 -24.44 16.21
N MET A 200 -22.64 -23.85 16.00
CA MET A 200 -21.70 -23.52 17.06
C MET A 200 -22.29 -22.54 18.08
N ASP A 201 -22.91 -21.45 17.64
CA ASP A 201 -23.52 -20.51 18.58
C ASP A 201 -24.69 -21.14 19.34
N ARG A 202 -25.54 -21.93 18.66
CA ARG A 202 -26.74 -22.47 19.29
C ARG A 202 -26.44 -23.61 20.25
N TRP A 203 -25.50 -24.50 19.91
CA TRP A 203 -25.27 -25.76 20.62
C TRP A 203 -23.93 -25.84 21.33
N MET A 204 -22.99 -24.94 21.06
CA MET A 204 -21.65 -24.94 21.64
C MET A 204 -21.31 -23.59 22.31
N PRO A 205 -22.05 -23.18 23.36
CA PRO A 205 -21.82 -21.90 24.04
C PRO A 205 -20.40 -21.77 24.63
N TRP A 206 -19.76 -22.89 24.96
CA TRP A 206 -18.35 -22.91 25.40
C TRP A 206 -17.39 -22.47 24.29
N GLU A 207 -17.69 -22.79 23.03
CA GLU A 207 -16.86 -22.45 21.89
C GLU A 207 -17.02 -20.97 21.52
N ARG A 208 -18.23 -20.40 21.71
CA ARG A 208 -18.44 -18.95 21.66
C ARG A 208 -17.61 -18.23 22.71
N GLN A 209 -17.66 -18.66 23.98
CA GLN A 209 -16.85 -18.06 25.05
C GLN A 209 -15.35 -18.20 24.78
N ARG A 210 -14.92 -19.37 24.28
CA ARG A 210 -13.53 -19.60 23.87
C ARG A 210 -13.11 -18.66 22.75
N SER A 211 -13.96 -18.49 21.73
CA SER A 211 -13.72 -17.57 20.61
C SER A 211 -13.60 -16.13 21.08
N LEU A 212 -14.47 -15.68 22.00
CA LEU A 212 -14.38 -14.32 22.57
C LEU A 212 -13.05 -14.10 23.32
N ARG A 213 -12.67 -15.03 24.21
CA ARG A 213 -11.40 -14.94 24.95
C ARG A 213 -10.20 -14.95 24.00
N LEU A 214 -10.22 -15.82 23.00
CA LEU A 214 -9.14 -15.89 22.02
C LEU A 214 -9.09 -14.61 21.19
N LEU A 215 -10.23 -14.08 20.73
CA LEU A 215 -10.30 -12.81 20.01
C LEU A 215 -9.70 -11.66 20.83
N ASP A 216 -10.05 -11.55 22.12
CA ASP A 216 -9.49 -10.53 23.01
C ASP A 216 -7.96 -10.61 23.09
N VAL A 217 -7.40 -11.81 23.26
CA VAL A 217 -5.95 -12.03 23.29
C VAL A 217 -5.31 -11.66 21.96
N LEU A 218 -5.86 -12.16 20.85
CA LEU A 218 -5.28 -11.96 19.53
C LEU A 218 -5.30 -10.48 19.12
N ILE A 219 -6.37 -9.73 19.45
CA ILE A 219 -6.45 -8.29 19.16
C ILE A 219 -5.56 -7.48 20.10
N ALA A 220 -5.47 -7.84 21.39
CA ALA A 220 -4.54 -7.18 22.29
C ALA A 220 -3.08 -7.32 21.82
N GLU A 221 -2.70 -8.51 21.35
CA GLU A 221 -1.40 -8.77 20.72
C GLU A 221 -1.24 -7.93 19.45
N ASP A 222 -2.25 -7.87 18.58
CA ASP A 222 -2.17 -7.10 17.35
C ASP A 222 -2.03 -5.59 17.57
N LEU A 223 -2.74 -5.03 18.54
CA LEU A 223 -2.64 -3.63 18.92
C LEU A 223 -1.27 -3.30 19.53
N ALA A 224 -0.79 -4.12 20.46
CA ALA A 224 0.53 -3.92 21.08
C ALA A 224 1.65 -4.01 20.02
N ARG A 225 1.54 -4.93 19.08
CA ARG A 225 2.48 -5.06 17.96
C ARG A 225 2.40 -3.89 17.01
N SER A 226 1.20 -3.45 16.62
CA SER A 226 1.00 -2.28 15.75
C SER A 226 1.59 -1.02 16.37
N ASP A 227 1.40 -0.80 17.67
CA ASP A 227 2.00 0.32 18.41
C ASP A 227 3.53 0.23 18.46
N SER A 228 4.08 -0.94 18.82
CA SER A 228 5.54 -1.15 18.81
C SER A 228 6.14 -0.93 17.43
N PHE A 229 5.45 -1.36 16.38
CA PHE A 229 5.86 -1.23 15.00
C PHE A 229 5.85 0.23 14.55
N GLN A 230 4.78 0.98 14.83
CA GLN A 230 4.69 2.41 14.53
C GLN A 230 5.78 3.21 15.25
N LYS A 231 6.04 2.90 16.53
CA LYS A 231 7.12 3.51 17.30
C LYS A 231 8.49 3.24 16.67
N ALA A 232 8.75 2.01 16.23
CA ALA A 232 10.00 1.67 15.55
C ALA A 232 10.16 2.45 14.24
N LEU A 233 9.12 2.50 13.40
CA LEU A 233 9.14 3.26 12.14
C LEU A 233 9.37 4.77 12.37
N ALA A 234 8.68 5.34 13.36
CA ALA A 234 8.80 6.76 13.72
C ALA A 234 10.19 7.10 14.27
N ALA A 235 10.79 6.17 15.01
CA ALA A 235 12.17 6.29 15.50
C ALA A 235 13.23 5.99 14.42
N GLY A 236 12.82 5.69 13.18
CA GLY A 236 13.72 5.31 12.09
C GLY A 236 14.42 3.96 12.31
N GLN A 237 13.96 3.13 13.24
CA GLN A 237 14.54 1.85 13.58
C GLN A 237 14.14 0.77 12.58
N ALA A 238 15.01 -0.24 12.45
CA ALA A 238 14.74 -1.43 11.67
C ALA A 238 13.52 -2.19 12.22
N VAL A 239 12.62 -2.59 11.34
CA VAL A 239 11.62 -3.62 11.60
C VAL A 239 12.07 -4.88 10.84
N PRO A 240 12.92 -5.73 11.45
CA PRO A 240 13.46 -6.88 10.76
C PRO A 240 12.36 -7.82 10.33
N TYR A 241 12.47 -8.37 9.12
CA TYR A 241 11.46 -9.28 8.57
C TYR A 241 11.25 -10.54 9.43
N SER A 242 12.25 -11.01 10.18
CA SER A 242 12.04 -12.08 11.16
C SER A 242 10.96 -11.71 12.17
N ARG A 243 10.87 -10.43 12.57
CA ARG A 243 9.78 -9.86 13.37
C ARG A 243 8.53 -9.53 12.54
N LEU A 244 8.50 -9.75 11.24
CA LEU A 244 7.27 -9.68 10.44
C LEU A 244 6.71 -11.09 10.23
N SER A 245 7.58 -12.07 9.93
CA SER A 245 7.20 -13.46 9.64
C SER A 245 6.99 -14.34 10.87
N SER A 246 7.80 -14.18 11.93
CA SER A 246 7.53 -14.84 13.22
C SER A 246 6.35 -14.21 13.97
N TRP A 247 5.85 -13.07 13.48
CA TRP A 247 4.70 -12.35 14.05
C TRP A 247 3.39 -12.70 13.35
N GLY A 248 3.42 -13.62 12.40
CA GLY A 248 2.20 -14.27 11.97
C GLY A 248 1.57 -15.01 13.15
N ILE A 249 0.32 -14.69 13.45
CA ILE A 249 -0.61 -15.64 14.09
C ILE A 249 -0.97 -16.67 13.01
N GLY A 250 0.07 -17.28 12.44
CA GLY A 250 -0.03 -18.52 11.71
C GLY A 250 -0.08 -19.66 12.73
N PRO A 251 -0.31 -20.89 12.28
CA PRO A 251 -0.25 -22.08 13.13
C PRO A 251 1.04 -22.23 13.97
N GLN A 252 2.07 -21.44 13.68
CA GLN A 252 3.42 -21.54 14.26
C GLN A 252 3.64 -20.71 15.55
N GLY A 253 2.78 -19.72 15.87
CA GLY A 253 2.86 -18.97 17.14
C GLY A 253 2.27 -19.73 18.33
N GLU A 254 2.53 -19.30 19.58
CA GLU A 254 1.99 -19.96 20.78
C GLU A 254 0.46 -20.04 20.78
N ASN A 255 -0.20 -18.99 20.26
CA ASN A 255 -1.65 -18.93 20.08
C ASN A 255 -2.15 -19.60 18.80
N GLY A 256 -1.25 -19.92 17.86
CA GLY A 256 -1.57 -20.53 16.57
C GLY A 256 -2.31 -21.86 16.74
N LYS A 257 -1.90 -22.70 17.71
CA LYS A 257 -2.58 -23.96 18.02
C LYS A 257 -4.03 -23.77 18.47
N TRP A 258 -4.33 -22.67 19.19
CA TRP A 258 -5.68 -22.35 19.62
C TRP A 258 -6.51 -21.84 18.46
N LEU A 259 -5.92 -20.99 17.61
CA LEU A 259 -6.59 -20.51 16.39
C LEU A 259 -6.96 -21.67 15.46
N GLN A 260 -6.06 -22.66 15.26
CA GLN A 260 -6.33 -23.82 14.40
C GLN A 260 -7.52 -24.67 14.87
N THR A 261 -7.85 -24.61 16.15
CA THR A 261 -8.91 -25.40 16.79
C THR A 261 -10.13 -24.57 17.21
N THR A 262 -10.17 -23.28 16.83
CA THR A 262 -11.31 -22.38 17.04
C THR A 262 -11.86 -21.96 15.68
N VAL A 263 -12.85 -22.72 15.18
CA VAL A 263 -13.31 -22.69 13.78
C VAL A 263 -13.71 -21.29 13.32
N VAL A 264 -14.47 -20.55 14.14
CA VAL A 264 -14.94 -19.21 13.78
C VAL A 264 -13.76 -18.29 13.50
N LEU A 265 -12.80 -18.21 14.42
CA LEU A 265 -11.65 -17.34 14.24
C LEU A 265 -10.71 -17.85 13.15
N ARG A 266 -10.56 -19.17 12.97
CA ARG A 266 -9.70 -19.73 11.91
C ARG A 266 -10.12 -19.26 10.51
N LEU A 267 -11.41 -19.10 10.27
CA LEU A 267 -11.94 -18.67 8.98
C LEU A 267 -11.71 -17.18 8.68
N HIS A 268 -11.56 -16.33 9.71
CA HIS A 268 -11.51 -14.86 9.52
C HIS A 268 -10.20 -14.21 9.94
N TYR A 269 -9.51 -14.79 10.92
CA TYR A 269 -8.30 -14.20 11.48
C TYR A 269 -7.08 -14.21 10.54
N PRO A 270 -6.89 -15.13 9.58
CA PRO A 270 -5.74 -15.09 8.67
C PRO A 270 -5.58 -13.76 7.93
N ALA A 271 -6.67 -13.03 7.68
CA ALA A 271 -6.60 -11.70 7.09
C ALA A 271 -5.76 -10.74 7.98
N LEU A 272 -5.96 -10.75 9.30
CA LEU A 272 -5.37 -9.80 10.27
C LEU A 272 -3.84 -9.88 10.35
N ALA A 273 -3.26 -11.04 10.09
CA ALA A 273 -1.82 -11.27 10.22
C ALA A 273 -0.95 -10.54 9.17
N TYR A 274 -1.54 -10.00 8.09
CA TYR A 274 -0.80 -9.40 6.97
C TYR A 274 -0.63 -7.87 7.04
N SER A 275 -1.15 -7.22 8.08
CA SER A 275 -1.13 -5.75 8.19
C SER A 275 0.29 -5.19 8.32
N ALA A 276 1.10 -5.71 9.24
CA ALA A 276 2.44 -5.18 9.52
C ALA A 276 3.36 -5.21 8.28
N GLU A 277 3.39 -6.31 7.53
CA GLU A 277 4.18 -6.42 6.31
C GLU A 277 3.69 -5.45 5.23
N ALA A 278 2.37 -5.41 4.98
CA ALA A 278 1.79 -4.50 4.00
C ALA A 278 2.09 -3.03 4.34
N ILE A 279 2.03 -2.69 5.63
CA ILE A 279 2.36 -1.36 6.13
C ILE A 279 3.85 -1.06 5.93
N THR A 280 4.74 -1.98 6.31
CA THR A 280 6.19 -1.80 6.16
C THR A 280 6.55 -1.58 4.71
N ARG A 281 5.95 -2.36 3.81
CA ARG A 281 6.12 -2.21 2.36
C ARG A 281 5.60 -0.85 1.87
N SER A 282 4.43 -0.40 2.31
CA SER A 282 3.90 0.91 1.86
C SER A 282 4.78 2.07 2.36
N VAL A 283 5.24 2.04 3.61
CA VAL A 283 6.18 3.05 4.15
C VAL A 283 7.52 3.01 3.41
N THR A 284 8.02 1.82 3.06
CA THR A 284 9.25 1.67 2.28
C THR A 284 9.12 2.28 0.90
N ARG A 285 8.00 2.02 0.21
CA ARG A 285 7.71 2.61 -1.11
C ARG A 285 7.58 4.13 -1.05
N GLN A 286 6.88 4.65 -0.05
CA GLN A 286 6.77 6.10 0.14
C GLN A 286 8.13 6.75 0.38
N ARG A 287 8.98 6.18 1.24
CA ARG A 287 10.34 6.70 1.50
C ARG A 287 11.23 6.60 0.26
N ALA A 288 11.13 5.51 -0.50
CA ALA A 288 11.80 5.37 -1.78
C ALA A 288 11.31 6.41 -2.81
N LEU A 289 10.00 6.66 -2.88
CA LEU A 289 9.43 7.70 -3.74
C LEU A 289 10.03 9.06 -3.41
N LEU A 290 10.10 9.45 -2.13
CA LEU A 290 10.73 10.71 -1.73
C LEU A 290 12.18 10.82 -2.23
N LEU A 291 12.96 9.75 -2.09
CA LEU A 291 14.34 9.70 -2.61
C LEU A 291 14.38 9.84 -4.14
N ILE A 292 13.51 9.15 -4.89
CA ILE A 292 13.43 9.26 -6.35
C ILE A 292 13.10 10.69 -6.77
N LEU A 293 12.13 11.32 -6.12
CA LEU A 293 11.77 12.71 -6.37
C LEU A 293 12.97 13.63 -6.13
N ALA A 294 13.67 13.47 -5.00
CA ALA A 294 14.84 14.29 -4.67
C ALA A 294 16.00 14.08 -5.65
N LEU A 295 16.28 12.84 -6.04
CA LEU A 295 17.28 12.51 -7.05
C LEU A 295 16.96 13.16 -8.40
N LYS A 296 15.68 13.15 -8.79
CA LYS A 296 15.24 13.83 -10.02
C LYS A 296 15.38 15.34 -9.93
N GLY A 297 15.01 15.92 -8.78
CA GLY A 297 15.21 17.35 -8.53
C GLY A 297 16.68 17.75 -8.64
N TRP A 298 17.56 16.97 -8.01
CA TRP A 298 19.00 17.19 -8.06
C TRP A 298 19.52 17.12 -9.49
N GLN A 299 19.09 16.12 -10.27
CA GLN A 299 19.49 15.97 -11.67
C GLN A 299 19.07 17.18 -12.52
N ILE A 300 17.88 17.74 -12.29
CA ILE A 300 17.42 18.94 -13.02
C ILE A 300 18.29 20.15 -12.65
N GLU A 301 18.66 20.29 -11.38
CA GLU A 301 19.45 21.42 -10.88
C GLU A 301 20.93 21.37 -11.31
N HIS A 302 21.54 20.19 -11.31
CA HIS A 302 22.98 20.01 -11.51
C HIS A 302 23.35 19.39 -12.87
N GLY A 303 22.38 18.87 -13.61
CA GLY A 303 22.59 18.17 -14.88
C GLY A 303 23.08 16.72 -14.75
N GLU A 304 23.40 16.26 -13.54
CA GLU A 304 23.84 14.90 -13.24
C GLU A 304 23.23 14.40 -11.92
N LEU A 305 23.22 13.08 -11.71
CA LEU A 305 22.81 12.48 -10.44
C LEU A 305 23.88 12.69 -9.36
N PRO A 306 23.50 12.78 -8.08
CA PRO A 306 24.48 12.95 -7.01
C PRO A 306 25.37 11.71 -6.87
N SER A 307 26.55 11.91 -6.28
CA SER A 307 27.51 10.83 -6.07
C SER A 307 27.11 9.91 -4.92
N SER A 308 26.40 10.48 -3.93
CA SER A 308 25.87 9.80 -2.75
C SER A 308 24.45 10.30 -2.44
N LEU A 309 23.65 9.52 -1.71
CA LEU A 309 22.38 10.01 -1.18
C LEU A 309 22.59 11.16 -0.18
N ASP A 310 23.72 11.22 0.52
CA ASP A 310 24.00 12.28 1.51
C ASP A 310 24.05 13.68 0.89
N ASP A 311 24.36 13.77 -0.42
CA ASP A 311 24.36 15.04 -1.16
C ASP A 311 22.95 15.68 -1.19
N LEU A 312 21.88 14.90 -0.99
CA LEU A 312 20.50 15.39 -0.96
C LEU A 312 20.12 16.09 0.37
N VAL A 313 20.95 15.94 1.42
CA VAL A 313 20.71 16.54 2.73
C VAL A 313 20.96 18.05 2.66
N GLY A 314 20.09 18.83 3.30
CA GLY A 314 20.05 20.29 3.23
C GLY A 314 19.05 20.78 2.17
N SER A 315 19.25 20.41 0.91
CA SER A 315 18.43 20.89 -0.21
C SER A 315 17.05 20.23 -0.29
N TYR A 316 16.99 18.91 -0.08
CA TYR A 316 15.75 18.13 -0.20
C TYR A 316 15.28 17.57 1.13
N PHE A 317 16.20 17.25 2.04
CA PHE A 317 15.89 16.63 3.32
C PHE A 317 16.65 17.27 4.47
N SER A 318 16.04 17.33 5.66
CA SER A 318 16.78 17.59 6.91
C SER A 318 17.65 16.40 7.32
N GLY A 319 17.25 15.19 6.94
CA GLY A 319 18.00 13.95 7.08
C GLY A 319 17.39 12.88 6.17
N LEU A 320 18.19 11.92 5.73
CA LEU A 320 17.73 10.91 4.79
C LEU A 320 16.64 10.01 5.38
N PRO A 321 15.59 9.67 4.61
CA PRO A 321 14.64 8.64 5.00
C PRO A 321 15.36 7.31 5.27
N THR A 322 15.10 6.68 6.40
CA THR A 322 15.67 5.35 6.71
C THR A 322 14.90 4.25 6.00
N ASP A 323 15.59 3.19 5.59
CA ASP A 323 14.97 1.98 5.07
C ASP A 323 14.28 1.22 6.24
N PRO A 324 12.95 1.05 6.22
CA PRO A 324 12.23 0.38 7.31
C PRO A 324 12.73 -1.02 7.65
N TYR A 325 13.36 -1.73 6.72
CA TYR A 325 13.77 -3.11 6.94
C TYR A 325 15.15 -3.24 7.60
N SER A 326 16.13 -2.42 7.21
CA SER A 326 17.46 -2.40 7.83
C SER A 326 17.61 -1.39 8.96
N GLY A 327 16.74 -0.38 9.02
CA GLY A 327 16.93 0.81 9.86
C GLY A 327 18.09 1.69 9.40
N GLY A 328 18.74 1.37 8.29
CA GLY A 328 19.86 2.09 7.71
C GLY A 328 19.42 2.98 6.54
N GLN A 329 20.38 3.33 5.69
CA GLN A 329 20.11 4.03 4.44
C GLN A 329 19.65 3.04 3.35
N PHE A 330 18.90 3.55 2.37
CA PHE A 330 18.62 2.82 1.14
C PHE A 330 19.93 2.60 0.36
N GLY A 331 20.03 1.46 -0.32
CA GLY A 331 21.11 1.27 -1.28
C GLY A 331 20.94 2.18 -2.49
N TYR A 332 22.04 2.67 -3.03
CA TYR A 332 22.06 3.57 -4.18
C TYR A 332 23.24 3.28 -5.11
N LEU A 333 22.96 3.20 -6.41
CA LEU A 333 23.94 3.09 -7.48
C LEU A 333 23.62 4.12 -8.57
N PRO A 334 24.29 5.29 -8.57
CA PRO A 334 24.02 6.36 -9.54
C PRO A 334 24.31 5.98 -10.99
N ARG A 335 25.18 4.99 -11.21
CA ARG A 335 25.54 4.46 -12.55
C ARG A 335 24.93 3.10 -12.83
N GLY A 336 24.01 2.63 -11.99
CA GLY A 336 23.42 1.31 -12.13
C GLY A 336 24.39 0.14 -11.96
N PHE A 337 23.95 -1.03 -12.42
CA PHE A 337 24.76 -2.24 -12.46
C PHE A 337 25.53 -2.33 -13.79
N GLU A 338 26.67 -3.04 -13.78
CA GLU A 338 27.46 -3.28 -15.00
C GLU A 338 26.77 -4.22 -16.01
N GLY A 339 25.83 -5.03 -15.54
CA GLY A 339 25.10 -6.00 -16.35
C GLY A 339 23.62 -6.01 -16.00
N PRO A 340 22.78 -6.63 -16.84
CA PRO A 340 21.35 -6.70 -16.58
C PRO A 340 21.07 -7.47 -15.28
N VAL A 341 20.17 -6.94 -14.48
CA VAL A 341 19.73 -7.54 -13.22
C VAL A 341 18.25 -7.83 -13.29
N GLU A 342 17.89 -9.09 -13.13
CA GLU A 342 16.51 -9.51 -12.91
C GLU A 342 16.13 -9.15 -11.48
N ALA A 343 15.17 -8.25 -11.37
CA ALA A 343 14.47 -7.94 -10.15
C ALA A 343 13.22 -8.82 -10.10
N GLY A 344 13.35 -9.96 -9.43
CA GLY A 344 12.20 -10.81 -9.16
C GLY A 344 11.40 -10.21 -8.00
N SER A 345 10.15 -9.85 -8.23
CA SER A 345 9.18 -9.60 -7.16
C SER A 345 7.99 -10.53 -7.33
N ARG A 346 7.59 -11.22 -6.27
CA ARG A 346 6.23 -11.77 -6.21
C ARG A 346 5.29 -10.63 -5.84
N ASN A 347 4.40 -10.27 -6.75
CA ASN A 347 3.34 -9.33 -6.41
C ASN A 347 2.40 -9.95 -5.35
N GLN A 348 1.46 -9.16 -4.82
CA GLN A 348 0.57 -9.58 -3.71
C GLN A 348 -0.29 -10.83 -4.01
N ILE A 349 -0.43 -11.20 -5.29
CA ILE A 349 -1.17 -12.38 -5.74
C ILE A 349 -0.24 -13.55 -6.12
N GLY A 350 1.06 -13.46 -5.81
CA GLY A 350 2.03 -14.50 -6.08
C GLY A 350 2.45 -14.62 -7.54
N LEU A 351 2.04 -13.70 -8.42
CA LEU A 351 2.53 -13.66 -9.79
C LEU A 351 3.90 -12.98 -9.80
N PRO A 352 4.88 -13.56 -10.52
CA PRO A 352 6.16 -12.90 -10.73
C PRO A 352 5.94 -11.64 -11.57
N SER A 353 6.34 -10.48 -11.05
CA SER A 353 6.69 -9.36 -11.91
C SER A 353 8.21 -9.37 -12.03
N GLU A 354 8.71 -9.74 -13.19
CA GLU A 354 10.12 -9.64 -13.53
C GLU A 354 10.33 -8.25 -14.12
N ALA A 355 11.03 -7.40 -13.39
CA ALA A 355 11.60 -6.19 -13.96
C ALA A 355 13.06 -6.47 -14.30
N ILE A 356 13.48 -6.15 -15.51
CA ILE A 356 14.90 -6.18 -15.88
C ILE A 356 15.42 -4.77 -15.69
N ILE A 357 16.41 -4.62 -14.82
CA ILE A 357 17.19 -3.39 -14.68
C ILE A 357 18.31 -3.49 -15.71
N GLU A 358 18.31 -2.58 -16.67
CA GLU A 358 19.31 -2.59 -17.73
C GLU A 358 20.69 -2.11 -17.21
N PRO A 359 21.80 -2.55 -17.83
CA PRO A 359 23.12 -2.05 -17.51
C PRO A 359 23.17 -0.52 -17.53
N GLY A 360 23.85 0.08 -16.57
CA GLY A 360 23.99 1.54 -16.50
C GLY A 360 22.79 2.28 -15.90
N GLN A 361 21.66 1.58 -15.67
CA GLN A 361 20.43 2.22 -15.19
C GLN A 361 20.50 2.57 -13.70
N PRO A 362 20.41 3.86 -13.32
CA PRO A 362 20.50 4.27 -11.93
C PRO A 362 19.39 3.63 -11.08
N VAL A 363 19.75 3.15 -9.89
CA VAL A 363 18.85 2.38 -9.03
C VAL A 363 19.02 2.77 -7.57
N ILE A 364 17.90 2.84 -6.86
CA ILE A 364 17.86 2.73 -5.40
C ILE A 364 17.16 1.43 -5.00
N TRP A 365 17.50 0.86 -3.85
CA TRP A 365 16.80 -0.31 -3.35
C TRP A 365 16.70 -0.30 -1.83
N SER A 366 15.63 -0.89 -1.32
CA SER A 366 15.53 -1.27 0.10
C SER A 366 16.14 -2.64 0.29
N THR A 367 16.79 -2.85 1.42
CA THR A 367 17.25 -4.16 1.89
C THR A 367 16.07 -4.93 2.50
N LEU A 368 15.33 -5.66 1.67
CA LEU A 368 14.03 -6.27 2.02
C LEU A 368 14.10 -7.79 2.32
N GLY A 369 13.02 -8.38 2.83
CA GLY A 369 12.89 -9.80 3.22
C GLY A 369 12.19 -10.70 2.18
N LEU A 370 12.46 -12.02 2.28
CA LEU A 370 12.01 -13.24 1.56
C LEU A 370 11.41 -13.23 0.13
N TYR A 371 10.81 -12.15 -0.37
CA TYR A 371 9.98 -12.17 -1.58
C TYR A 371 10.49 -11.35 -2.76
N GLY A 372 11.64 -10.69 -2.61
CA GLY A 372 12.32 -10.03 -3.71
C GLY A 372 13.82 -10.22 -3.63
N GLY A 373 14.45 -10.52 -4.75
CA GLY A 373 15.89 -10.71 -4.88
C GLY A 373 16.39 -10.10 -6.18
N LEU A 374 17.56 -9.47 -6.12
CA LEU A 374 18.28 -9.03 -7.30
C LEU A 374 19.19 -10.18 -7.75
N THR A 375 18.89 -10.76 -8.91
CA THR A 375 19.71 -11.82 -9.51
C THR A 375 20.28 -11.36 -10.84
N ARG A 376 21.56 -11.63 -11.10
CA ARG A 376 22.17 -11.32 -12.42
C ARG A 376 21.45 -12.13 -13.49
N SER A 377 21.00 -11.50 -14.57
CA SER A 377 20.51 -12.26 -15.72
C SER A 377 21.72 -12.77 -16.52
N GLY A 378 21.76 -14.08 -16.75
CA GLY A 378 22.83 -14.74 -17.52
C GLY A 378 22.27 -15.87 -18.38
N ARG A 379 22.90 -16.15 -19.53
CA ARG A 379 22.65 -17.35 -20.34
C ARG A 379 23.79 -18.36 -20.10
N GLY A 380 23.48 -19.56 -19.60
CA GLY A 380 24.44 -20.65 -19.36
C GLY A 380 24.48 -21.16 -17.92
N ASP A 381 25.46 -21.99 -17.58
CA ASP A 381 25.68 -22.59 -16.23
C ASP A 381 25.91 -21.56 -15.10
N ASP A 382 26.02 -20.28 -15.44
CA ASP A 382 26.08 -19.15 -14.49
C ASP A 382 24.69 -18.62 -14.07
N LYS A 383 23.59 -19.19 -14.60
CA LYS A 383 22.24 -18.92 -14.09
C LYS A 383 22.13 -19.36 -12.64
N GLY A 384 21.92 -18.39 -11.74
CA GLY A 384 21.61 -18.66 -10.34
C GLY A 384 22.78 -18.50 -9.37
N ARG A 385 23.95 -17.99 -9.79
CA ARG A 385 24.93 -17.47 -8.84
C ARG A 385 24.54 -16.05 -8.41
N PRO A 386 24.09 -15.83 -7.16
CA PRO A 386 23.77 -14.50 -6.68
C PRO A 386 25.06 -13.67 -6.63
N LEU A 387 25.12 -12.61 -7.44
CA LEU A 387 26.23 -11.63 -7.42
C LEU A 387 26.41 -11.06 -6.00
N LEU A 388 25.29 -10.81 -5.34
CA LEU A 388 25.11 -10.56 -3.91
C LEU A 388 23.68 -11.02 -3.56
N PHE A 389 23.47 -11.62 -2.38
CA PHE A 389 22.11 -11.79 -1.84
C PHE A 389 21.56 -10.44 -1.36
N LEU A 390 21.27 -9.55 -2.31
CA LEU A 390 20.50 -8.34 -2.04
C LEU A 390 19.04 -8.70 -2.24
N ASN A 391 18.40 -9.07 -1.13
CA ASN A 391 16.95 -9.12 -1.09
C ASN A 391 16.46 -7.67 -1.11
N GLY A 392 15.73 -7.25 -2.15
CA GLY A 392 15.37 -5.85 -2.29
C GLY A 392 14.38 -5.56 -3.40
N TRP A 393 13.59 -4.52 -3.20
CA TRP A 393 12.75 -3.93 -4.24
C TRP A 393 13.53 -2.80 -4.89
N PRO A 394 13.94 -2.95 -6.16
CA PRO A 394 14.60 -1.88 -6.86
C PRO A 394 13.57 -0.85 -7.32
N PHE A 395 13.97 0.41 -7.24
CA PHE A 395 13.27 1.50 -7.86
C PHE A 395 14.20 2.11 -8.90
N VAL A 396 13.77 2.00 -10.15
CA VAL A 396 14.44 2.61 -11.29
C VAL A 396 14.22 4.12 -11.24
N ILE A 397 15.30 4.88 -11.41
CA ILE A 397 15.21 6.33 -11.55
C ILE A 397 14.97 6.64 -13.04
N PRO A 398 13.83 7.26 -13.40
CA PRO A 398 13.45 7.53 -14.79
C PRO A 398 14.24 8.65 -15.47
#